data_AF-A0A5K1E085-F1
#
_entry.id   AF-A0A5K1E085-F1
#
_cell.length_a   1.000
_cell.length_b   1.000
_cell.length_c   1.000
_cell.angle_alpha   90.00
_cell.angle_beta   90.00
_cell.angle_gamma   90.00
#
_symmetry.space_group_name_H-M   'P 1'
#
loop_
_entity.id
_entity.type
_entity.pdbx_description
1 polymer ?
#
loop_
_entity_poly.entity_id
_entity_poly.type
_entity_poly.pdbx_seq_one_letter_code
_entity_poly.pdbx_strand_id
1 'polypeptide(L)'
;RWGLNKLVELCLQWQFPLKKFGILPEEGVFQQIASCHVAALPENLFTCLEEGSIVIKKSESWAFYDSGLMLENENEPVEADIVIFATGCRATQKLKNIFKSSIYQQFLSGSESSIIPLY
;
A
#
# COMPACT_ATOMS: atom_id res chain seq x y z
N ARG A 1 -3.93 -12.33 22.54
CA ARG A 1 -3.84 -12.04 21.09
C ARG A 1 -3.21 -10.66 20.84
N TRP A 2 -3.73 -9.58 21.41
CA TRP A 2 -3.14 -8.22 21.29
C TRP A 2 -1.65 -8.13 21.67
N GLY A 3 -1.23 -8.71 22.80
CA GLY A 3 0.17 -8.63 23.27
C GLY A 3 1.19 -9.28 22.33
N LEU A 4 0.86 -10.43 21.73
CA LEU A 4 1.73 -11.09 20.75
C LEU A 4 1.86 -10.26 19.47
N ASN A 5 0.78 -9.63 19.03
CA ASN A 5 0.78 -8.75 17.86
C ASN A 5 1.67 -7.53 18.07
N LYS A 6 1.62 -6.93 19.27
CA LYS A 6 2.50 -5.81 19.64
C LYS A 6 3.97 -6.21 19.71
N LEU A 7 4.28 -7.44 20.12
CA LEU A 7 5.66 -7.96 20.10
C LEU A 7 6.18 -8.16 18.67
N VAL A 8 5.37 -8.70 17.76
CA VAL A 8 5.75 -8.85 16.34
C VAL A 8 5.96 -7.48 15.70
N GLU A 9 5.07 -6.52 15.98
CA GLU A 9 5.21 -5.14 15.52
C GLU A 9 6.50 -4.48 16.05
N LEU A 10 6.82 -4.65 17.34
CA LEU A 10 8.07 -4.18 17.92
C LEU A 10 9.29 -4.83 17.27
N CYS A 11 9.24 -6.15 17.04
CA CYS A 11 10.31 -6.91 16.39
C CYS A 11 10.57 -6.40 14.96
N LEU A 12 9.52 -6.14 14.18
CA LEU A 12 9.64 -5.59 12.83
C LEU A 12 10.22 -4.18 12.83
N GLN A 13 9.82 -3.34 13.78
CA GLN A 13 10.39 -2.00 13.94
C GLN A 13 11.85 -2.03 14.41
N TRP A 14 12.27 -3.06 15.14
CA TRP A 14 13.66 -3.26 15.54
C TRP A 14 14.51 -3.85 14.41
N GLN A 15 13.97 -4.78 13.63
CA GLN A 15 14.66 -5.43 12.54
C GLN A 15 14.83 -4.51 11.32
N PHE A 16 13.83 -3.68 11.04
CA PHE A 16 13.79 -2.85 9.85
C PHE A 16 13.68 -1.35 10.19
N PRO A 17 14.43 -0.47 9.51
CA PRO A 17 14.40 0.97 9.76
C PRO A 17 13.14 1.67 9.17
N LEU A 18 11.95 1.09 9.35
CA LEU A 18 10.69 1.56 8.76
C LEU A 18 10.36 3.01 9.15
N LYS A 19 10.67 3.39 10.40
CA LYS A 19 10.44 4.74 10.92
C LYS A 19 11.41 5.76 10.30
N LYS A 20 12.66 5.38 10.04
CA LYS A 20 13.69 6.23 9.41
C LYS A 20 13.22 6.70 8.03
N PHE A 21 12.55 5.83 7.29
CA PHE A 21 12.09 6.09 5.92
C PHE A 21 10.60 6.42 5.81
N GLY A 22 9.90 6.62 6.93
CA GLY A 22 8.47 6.99 6.92
C GLY A 22 7.51 5.91 6.42
N ILE A 23 7.92 4.65 6.32
CA ILE A 23 7.13 3.52 5.80
C ILE A 23 6.24 2.89 6.88
N LEU A 24 6.36 3.36 8.12
CA LEU A 24 5.57 2.80 9.21
C LEU A 24 4.06 3.08 8.97
N PRO A 25 3.21 2.05 8.90
CA PRO A 25 1.78 2.20 8.69
C PRO A 25 1.10 2.73 9.96
N GLU A 26 0.08 3.59 9.79
CA GLU A 26 -0.62 4.26 10.88
C GLU A 26 -1.57 3.31 11.63
N GLU A 27 -2.24 2.41 10.91
CA GLU A 27 -3.15 1.41 11.49
C GLU A 27 -2.43 0.20 12.13
N GLY A 28 -1.10 0.25 12.21
CA GLY A 28 -0.27 -0.79 12.82
C GLY A 28 0.11 -1.92 11.87
N VAL A 29 1.33 -2.43 12.04
CA VAL A 29 1.96 -3.37 11.09
C VAL A 29 1.22 -4.71 11.04
N PHE A 30 0.73 -5.18 12.18
CA PHE A 30 0.03 -6.47 12.25
C PHE A 30 -1.26 -6.49 11.41
N GLN A 31 -2.04 -5.41 11.45
CA GLN A 31 -3.31 -5.34 10.73
C GLN A 31 -3.08 -5.37 9.22
N GLN A 32 -2.02 -4.72 8.75
CA GLN A 32 -1.61 -4.72 7.34
C GLN A 32 -1.04 -6.07 6.88
N ILE A 33 -0.31 -6.80 7.74
CA ILE A 33 0.14 -8.17 7.44
C ILE A 33 -1.05 -9.13 7.43
N ALA A 34 -1.93 -9.04 8.42
CA ALA A 34 -3.09 -9.91 8.55
C ALA A 34 -4.12 -9.71 7.42
N SER A 35 -4.19 -8.51 6.84
CA SER A 35 -5.00 -8.22 5.65
C SER A 35 -4.30 -8.58 4.34
N CYS A 36 -3.07 -9.10 4.37
CA CYS A 36 -2.21 -9.31 3.20
C CYS A 36 -1.93 -8.03 2.39
N HIS A 37 -2.09 -6.86 2.99
CA HIS A 37 -1.71 -5.57 2.38
C HIS A 37 -0.19 -5.38 2.32
N VAL A 38 0.56 -6.13 3.13
CA VAL A 38 2.03 -6.17 3.07
C VAL A 38 2.44 -7.25 2.09
N ALA A 39 2.88 -6.82 0.89
CA ALA A 39 3.65 -7.68 0.01
C ALA A 39 5.00 -8.01 0.67
N ALA A 40 5.58 -9.16 0.32
CA ALA A 40 6.93 -9.52 0.73
C ALA A 40 7.89 -8.33 0.49
N LEU A 41 8.68 -7.99 1.50
CA LEU A 41 9.61 -6.89 1.42
C LEU A 41 10.75 -7.27 0.46
N PRO A 42 11.01 -6.49 -0.60
CA PRO A 42 12.11 -6.81 -1.50
C PRO A 42 13.45 -6.73 -0.75
N GLU A 43 14.33 -7.70 -0.96
CA GLU A 43 15.57 -7.87 -0.18
C GLU A 43 16.45 -6.61 -0.17
N ASN A 44 16.49 -5.86 -1.27
CA ASN A 44 17.37 -4.70 -1.43
C ASN A 44 16.70 -3.35 -1.17
N LEU A 45 15.45 -3.32 -0.68
CA LEU A 45 14.69 -2.07 -0.53
C LEU A 45 15.45 -1.03 0.31
N PHE A 46 15.97 -1.44 1.46
CA PHE A 46 16.64 -0.50 2.37
C PHE A 46 17.98 -0.02 1.84
N THR A 47 18.72 -0.87 1.12
CA THR A 47 19.95 -0.46 0.46
C THR A 47 19.67 0.65 -0.56
N CYS A 48 18.65 0.47 -1.41
CA CYS A 48 18.25 1.50 -2.38
C CYS A 48 17.74 2.78 -1.72
N LEU A 49 17.08 2.69 -0.56
CA LEU A 49 16.66 3.85 0.23
C LEU A 49 17.85 4.59 0.86
N GLU A 50 18.88 3.85 1.30
CA GLU A 50 20.10 4.44 1.87
C GLU A 50 20.99 5.09 0.82
N GLU A 51 21.07 4.50 -0.37
CA GLU A 51 21.78 5.04 -1.52
C GLU A 51 21.06 6.24 -2.16
N GLY A 52 19.77 6.45 -1.84
CA GLY A 52 18.94 7.49 -2.43
C GLY A 52 18.38 7.15 -3.81
N SER A 53 18.59 5.92 -4.28
CA SER A 53 18.03 5.39 -5.53
C SER A 53 16.50 5.22 -5.47
N ILE A 54 15.95 5.10 -4.26
CA ILE A 54 14.50 5.16 -4.00
C ILE A 54 14.26 6.28 -2.98
N VAL A 55 13.29 7.15 -3.27
CA VAL A 55 12.83 8.19 -2.34
C VAL A 55 11.34 7.98 -2.08
N ILE A 56 10.97 7.88 -0.81
CA ILE A 56 9.56 7.70 -0.41
C ILE A 56 8.99 9.06 -0.03
N LYS A 57 7.95 9.47 -0.77
CA LYS A 57 7.18 10.68 -0.50
C LYS A 57 5.73 10.31 -0.20
N LYS A 58 5.20 10.80 0.93
CA LYS A 58 3.76 10.69 1.25
C LYS A 58 3.05 11.93 0.72
N SER A 59 1.92 11.73 0.06
CA SER A 59 1.12 12.82 -0.49
C SER A 59 -0.36 12.42 -0.51
N GLU A 60 -1.24 13.34 -0.12
CA GLU A 60 -2.69 13.12 -0.11
C GLU A 60 -3.28 13.23 -1.52
N SER A 61 -2.76 14.17 -2.31
CA SER A 61 -3.13 14.35 -3.71
C SER A 61 -1.94 14.78 -4.56
N TRP A 62 -2.04 14.48 -5.85
CA TRP A 62 -1.01 14.80 -6.83
C TRP A 62 -1.65 15.10 -8.19
N ALA A 63 -0.93 15.86 -9.00
CA ALA A 63 -1.32 16.19 -10.36
C ALA A 63 -0.15 16.02 -11.32
N PHE A 64 -0.43 15.80 -12.61
CA PHE A 64 0.59 15.86 -13.64
C PHE A 64 0.91 17.30 -14.02
N TYR A 65 2.16 17.54 -14.39
CA TYR A 65 2.61 18.73 -15.11
C TYR A 65 3.53 18.32 -16.26
N ASP A 66 3.95 19.28 -17.09
CA ASP A 66 4.64 19.02 -18.36
C ASP A 66 5.86 18.08 -18.26
N SER A 67 6.58 18.09 -17.12
CA SER A 67 7.79 17.28 -16.91
C SER A 67 7.68 16.28 -15.75
N GLY A 68 6.49 16.01 -15.22
CA GLY A 68 6.34 15.00 -14.15
C GLY A 68 5.10 15.18 -13.26
N LEU A 69 5.31 15.14 -11.93
CA LEU A 69 4.27 15.21 -10.91
C LEU A 69 4.43 16.41 -9.96
N MET A 70 3.31 17.03 -9.61
CA MET A 70 3.20 18.01 -8.52
C MET A 70 2.49 17.35 -7.35
N LEU A 71 3.14 17.33 -6.18
CA LEU A 71 2.62 16.72 -4.95
C LEU A 71 2.14 17.83 -4.01
N GLU A 72 0.95 17.69 -3.41
CA GLU A 72 0.31 18.77 -2.63
C GLU A 72 1.14 19.30 -1.45
N ASN A 73 1.94 18.44 -0.83
CA ASN A 73 2.73 18.76 0.36
C ASN A 73 4.21 19.07 0.07
N GLU A 74 4.58 19.24 -1.20
CA GLU A 74 5.95 19.47 -1.61
C GLU A 74 6.07 20.81 -2.32
N ASN A 75 7.07 21.60 -1.93
CA ASN A 75 7.34 22.90 -2.57
C ASN A 75 7.95 22.74 -3.98
N GLU A 76 8.57 21.60 -4.25
CA GLU A 76 9.27 21.33 -5.49
C GLU A 76 8.58 20.20 -6.27
N PRO A 77 8.36 20.38 -7.60
CA PRO A 77 7.78 19.33 -8.42
C PRO A 77 8.75 18.16 -8.57
N VAL A 78 8.20 16.97 -8.81
CA VAL A 78 8.97 15.75 -9.09
C VAL A 78 9.08 15.60 -10.61
N GLU A 79 10.28 15.76 -11.15
CA GLU A 79 10.57 15.41 -12.55
C GLU A 79 10.51 13.89 -12.73
N ALA A 80 9.86 13.43 -13.80
CA ALA A 80 9.73 12.02 -14.10
C ALA A 80 9.55 11.77 -15.60
N ASP A 81 10.39 10.89 -16.16
CA ASP A 81 10.22 10.40 -17.54
C ASP A 81 9.07 9.40 -17.67
N ILE A 82 8.84 8.60 -16.62
CA ILE A 82 7.85 7.52 -16.59
C ILE A 82 7.12 7.52 -15.24
N VAL A 83 5.79 7.43 -15.28
CA VAL A 83 4.95 7.27 -14.10
C VAL A 83 4.23 5.92 -14.15
N ILE A 84 4.44 5.09 -13.13
CA ILE A 84 3.86 3.74 -13.02
C ILE A 84 2.81 3.71 -11.91
N PHE A 85 1.57 3.36 -12.28
CA PHE A 85 0.46 3.22 -11.32
C PHE A 85 0.41 1.81 -10.71
N ALA A 86 1.07 1.63 -9.58
CA ALA A 86 1.02 0.40 -8.78
C ALA A 86 -0.14 0.41 -7.76
N THR A 87 -1.30 0.98 -8.12
CA THR A 87 -2.46 1.20 -7.21
C THR A 87 -3.37 -0.03 -7.03
N GLY A 88 -2.91 -1.22 -7.41
CA GLY A 88 -3.65 -2.47 -7.29
C GLY A 88 -4.79 -2.60 -8.31
N CYS A 89 -5.82 -3.40 -7.98
CA CYS A 89 -6.95 -3.63 -8.86
C CYS A 89 -8.28 -3.78 -8.11
N ARG A 90 -9.40 -3.42 -8.77
CA ARG A 90 -10.76 -3.59 -8.23
C ARG A 90 -11.25 -5.03 -8.40
N ALA A 91 -10.59 -5.99 -7.78
CA ALA A 91 -10.85 -7.42 -7.95
C ALA A 91 -12.30 -7.81 -7.64
N THR A 92 -12.86 -7.36 -6.51
CA THR A 92 -14.25 -7.65 -6.12
C THR A 92 -15.26 -7.19 -7.15
N GLN A 93 -15.11 -5.95 -7.66
CA GLN A 93 -16.00 -5.43 -8.72
C GLN A 93 -15.86 -6.25 -10.01
N LYS A 94 -14.64 -6.62 -10.39
CA LYS A 94 -14.40 -7.47 -11.57
C LYS A 94 -15.06 -8.84 -11.40
N LEU A 95 -14.89 -9.49 -10.24
CA LEU A 95 -15.52 -10.78 -9.93
C LEU A 95 -17.04 -10.68 -9.96
N LYS A 96 -17.63 -9.65 -9.35
CA LYS A 96 -19.07 -9.40 -9.38
C LYS A 96 -19.60 -9.33 -10.82
N ASN A 97 -18.89 -8.65 -11.71
CA ASN A 97 -19.30 -8.49 -13.11
C ASN A 97 -19.21 -9.79 -13.94
N ILE A 98 -18.47 -10.81 -13.48
CA ILE A 98 -18.42 -12.13 -14.16
C ILE A 98 -19.74 -12.87 -13.99
N PHE A 99 -20.39 -12.74 -12.82
CA PHE A 99 -21.63 -13.44 -12.54
C PHE A 99 -22.82 -12.71 -13.19
N LYS A 100 -23.60 -13.43 -14.01
CA LYS A 100 -24.86 -12.90 -14.56
C LYS A 100 -26.02 -12.91 -13.56
N SER A 101 -25.97 -13.78 -12.56
CA SER A 101 -27.03 -13.92 -11.56
C SER A 101 -26.89 -12.87 -10.46
N SER A 102 -27.98 -12.15 -10.21
CA SER A 102 -28.07 -11.10 -9.18
C SER A 102 -27.83 -11.63 -7.76
N ILE A 103 -28.16 -12.90 -7.51
CA ILE A 103 -27.96 -13.54 -6.20
C ILE A 103 -26.45 -13.66 -5.89
N TYR A 104 -25.64 -14.12 -6.84
CA TYR A 104 -24.19 -14.22 -6.65
C TYR A 104 -23.52 -12.85 -6.57
N GLN A 105 -24.02 -11.88 -7.34
CA GLN A 105 -23.57 -10.50 -7.21
C GLN A 105 -23.84 -9.92 -5.81
N GLN A 106 -24.97 -10.25 -5.19
CA GLN A 106 -25.31 -9.82 -3.82
C GLN A 106 -24.41 -10.46 -2.77
N PHE A 107 -24.07 -11.75 -2.90
CA PHE A 107 -23.11 -12.40 -1.99
C PHE A 107 -21.73 -11.76 -2.02
N LEU A 108 -21.31 -11.23 -3.18
CA LEU A 108 -20.05 -10.50 -3.33
C LEU A 108 -20.15 -9.02 -2.96
N SER A 109 -21.35 -8.53 -2.63
CA SER A 109 -21.62 -7.13 -2.26
C SER A 109 -21.54 -6.91 -0.74
N GLY A 110 -20.63 -7.63 -0.05
CA GLY A 110 -20.26 -7.30 1.33
C GLY A 110 -19.84 -5.82 1.46
N SER A 111 -19.73 -5.31 2.69
CA SER A 111 -19.42 -3.88 2.93
C SER A 111 -18.22 -3.40 2.10
N GLU A 112 -18.17 -2.11 1.74
CA GLU A 112 -17.10 -1.54 0.89
C GLU A 112 -15.68 -1.74 1.45
N SER A 113 -15.56 -2.08 2.73
CA SER A 113 -14.30 -2.40 3.42
C SER A 113 -13.95 -3.90 3.45
N SER A 114 -14.85 -4.78 2.99
CA SER A 114 -14.63 -6.22 2.98
C SER A 114 -13.82 -6.64 1.76
N ILE A 115 -12.51 -6.79 1.97
CA ILE A 115 -11.65 -7.50 1.04
C ILE A 115 -12.15 -8.94 1.02
N ILE A 116 -12.54 -9.44 -0.15
CA ILE A 116 -12.89 -10.85 -0.30
C ILE A 116 -11.57 -11.62 -0.31
N PRO A 117 -11.24 -12.40 0.72
CA PRO A 117 -10.05 -13.23 0.67
C PRO A 117 -10.22 -14.21 -0.50
N LEU A 118 -9.17 -14.30 -1.32
CA LEU A 118 -9.10 -15.27 -2.42
C LEU A 118 -8.80 -16.69 -1.92
N TYR A 119 -8.78 -16.90 -0.60
CA TYR A 119 -8.50 -18.15 0.09
C TYR A 119 -9.59 -18.47 1.13
#